data_AF-A0A396IY43-F1
#
_entry.id   AF-A0A396IY43-F1
#
_cell.length_a   1.000
_cell.length_b   1.000
_cell.length_c   1.000
_cell.angle_alpha   90.00
_cell.angle_beta   90.00
_cell.angle_gamma   90.00
#
_symmetry.space_group_name_H-M   'P 1'
#
loop_
_entity.id
_entity.type
_entity.pdbx_description
1 polymer ?
#
loop_
_entity_poly.entity_id
_entity_poly.type
_entity_poly.pdbx_seq_one_letter_code
_entity_poly.pdbx_strand_id
1 'polypeptide(L)'
;MMGWWESFIVIPPNLFILWECWCGGERKKSIRRGLRLIWHATIWVLWKARNDKIFNNRNLVVDIVEDIKVVTWWWSLEIMAMSPCMFYEWCWNPRDCLSRLC
;
A
#
# COMPACT_ATOMS: atom_id res chain seq x y z
N MET A 1 0.07 -18.67 -8.35
CA MET A 1 0.78 -17.39 -8.55
C MET A 1 0.47 -16.53 -7.33
N MET A 2 1.43 -16.30 -6.43
CA MET A 2 1.16 -15.53 -5.22
C MET A 2 0.99 -14.05 -5.61
N GLY A 3 -0.07 -13.40 -5.12
CA GLY A 3 -0.30 -11.98 -5.37
C GLY A 3 0.73 -11.10 -4.66
N TRP A 4 0.79 -9.80 -5.02
CA TRP A 4 1.75 -8.80 -4.50
C TRP A 4 1.97 -8.82 -2.97
N TRP A 5 0.97 -9.23 -2.18
CA TRP A 5 1.03 -9.27 -0.72
C TRP A 5 1.04 -10.70 -0.12
N GLU A 6 1.02 -11.74 -0.95
CA GLU A 6 0.94 -13.16 -0.57
C GLU A 6 -0.25 -13.54 0.35
N SER A 7 -1.14 -12.59 0.65
CA SER A 7 -2.30 -12.78 1.52
C SER A 7 -3.57 -12.38 0.79
N PHE A 8 -4.65 -13.14 0.98
CA PHE A 8 -5.98 -12.80 0.49
C PHE A 8 -6.74 -12.09 1.60
N ILE A 9 -7.24 -10.89 1.31
CA ILE A 9 -8.12 -10.17 2.22
C ILE A 9 -9.52 -10.19 1.62
N VAL A 10 -10.46 -10.81 2.33
CA VAL A 10 -11.88 -10.69 2.01
C VAL A 10 -12.30 -9.28 2.38
N ILE A 11 -12.77 -8.50 1.39
CA ILE A 11 -13.17 -7.10 1.61
C ILE A 11 -14.35 -7.10 2.59
N PRO A 12 -14.20 -6.53 3.79
CA PRO A 12 -15.27 -6.48 4.77
C PRO A 12 -16.29 -5.40 4.41
N PRO A 13 -17.46 -5.35 5.11
CA PRO A 13 -18.57 -4.46 4.74
C PRO A 13 -18.25 -2.96 4.79
N ASN A 14 -17.17 -2.55 5.46
CA ASN A 14 -16.75 -1.16 5.52
C ASN A 14 -15.22 -1.02 5.65
N LEU A 15 -14.73 0.18 5.32
CA LEU A 15 -13.30 0.51 5.33
C LEU A 15 -12.67 0.49 6.73
N PHE A 16 -13.46 0.70 7.80
CA PHE A 16 -12.95 0.67 9.17
C PHE A 16 -12.58 -0.75 9.60
N ILE A 17 -13.40 -1.74 9.26
CA ILE A 17 -13.09 -3.16 9.52
C ILE A 17 -11.87 -3.57 8.68
N LEU A 18 -11.78 -3.10 7.43
CA LEU A 18 -10.63 -3.38 6.57
C LEU A 18 -9.33 -2.82 7.16
N TRP A 19 -9.39 -1.63 7.76
CA TRP A 19 -8.28 -1.03 8.50
C TRP A 19 -7.87 -1.85 9.73
N GLU A 20 -8.83 -2.36 10.51
CA GLU A 20 -8.53 -3.21 11.66
C GLU A 20 -7.84 -4.51 11.25
N CYS A 21 -8.28 -5.15 10.15
CA CYS A 21 -7.61 -6.32 9.59
C CYS A 21 -6.12 -6.03 9.26
N TRP A 22 -5.83 -4.84 8.74
CA TRP A 22 -4.46 -4.40 8.43
C TRP A 22 -3.63 -4.03 9.66
N CYS A 23 -4.26 -3.59 10.74
CA CYS A 23 -3.57 -3.21 11.98
C CYS A 23 -3.29 -4.38 12.92
N GLY A 24 -4.17 -5.38 12.96
CA GLY A 24 -4.16 -6.45 13.96
C GLY A 24 -3.43 -7.73 13.54
N GLY A 25 -3.27 -7.99 12.23
CA GLY A 25 -2.84 -9.30 11.73
C GLY A 25 -1.34 -9.63 11.86
N GLU A 26 -0.47 -8.64 12.10
CA GLU A 26 0.99 -8.82 11.99
C GLU A 26 1.72 -8.54 13.31
N ARG A 27 2.59 -9.49 13.69
CA ARG A 27 3.35 -9.47 14.96
C ARG A 27 4.58 -8.57 14.83
N LYS A 28 5.21 -8.52 13.65
CA LYS A 28 6.42 -7.70 13.44
C LYS A 28 6.06 -6.22 13.32
N LYS A 29 6.63 -5.37 14.18
CA LYS A 29 6.34 -3.92 14.25
C LYS A 29 6.61 -3.18 12.94
N SER A 30 7.70 -3.53 12.23
CA SER A 30 8.05 -2.91 10.94
C SER A 30 7.06 -3.25 9.84
N ILE A 31 6.69 -4.52 9.70
CA ILE A 31 5.69 -4.96 8.71
C ILE A 31 4.33 -4.33 9.02
N ARG A 32 3.91 -4.28 10.29
CA ARG A 32 2.67 -3.59 10.69
C ARG A 32 2.68 -2.09 10.36
N ARG A 33 3.82 -1.41 10.51
CA ARG A 33 3.97 -0.01 10.07
C ARG A 33 3.84 0.12 8.55
N GLY A 34 4.49 -0.78 7.80
CA GLY A 34 4.42 -0.81 6.34
C GLY A 34 3.00 -1.07 5.83
N LEU A 35 2.27 -1.99 6.45
CA LEU A 35 0.84 -2.19 6.20
C LEU A 35 0.07 -0.88 6.37
N ARG A 36 0.17 -0.22 7.53
CA ARG A 36 -0.55 1.05 7.73
C ARG A 36 -0.18 2.11 6.67
N LEU A 37 1.09 2.17 6.26
CA LEU A 37 1.54 3.07 5.20
C LEU A 37 0.89 2.72 3.85
N ILE A 38 0.87 1.44 3.47
CA ILE A 38 0.23 0.99 2.23
C ILE A 38 -1.28 1.32 2.24
N TRP A 39 -1.94 1.21 3.40
CA TRP A 39 -3.36 1.56 3.54
C TRP A 39 -3.59 3.06 3.31
N HIS A 40 -2.82 3.91 4.01
CA HIS A 40 -2.95 5.35 3.86
C HIS A 40 -2.67 5.82 2.43
N ALA A 41 -1.64 5.26 1.79
CA ALA A 41 -1.34 5.55 0.38
C ALA A 41 -2.47 5.08 -0.55
N THR A 42 -3.09 3.93 -0.28
CA THR A 42 -4.23 3.43 -1.05
C THR A 42 -5.41 4.41 -0.99
N ILE A 43 -5.79 4.84 0.22
CA ILE A 43 -6.86 5.83 0.41
C ILE A 43 -6.50 7.16 -0.28
N TRP A 44 -5.24 7.59 -0.18
CA TRP A 44 -4.75 8.80 -0.82
C TRP A 44 -4.85 8.76 -2.35
N VAL A 45 -4.40 7.67 -2.98
CA VAL A 45 -4.47 7.50 -4.45
C VAL A 45 -5.93 7.46 -4.90
N LEU A 46 -6.80 6.72 -4.19
CA LEU A 46 -8.23 6.67 -4.50
C LEU A 46 -8.90 8.05 -4.38
N TRP A 47 -8.58 8.80 -3.32
CA TRP A 47 -9.08 10.16 -3.14
C TRP A 47 -8.62 11.08 -4.27
N LYS A 48 -7.35 11.00 -4.66
CA LYS A 48 -6.79 11.79 -5.76
C LYS A 48 -7.45 11.45 -7.10
N ALA A 49 -7.55 10.16 -7.44
CA ALA A 49 -8.19 9.70 -8.67
C ALA A 49 -9.67 10.12 -8.75
N ARG A 50 -10.40 10.05 -7.62
CA ARG A 50 -11.78 10.54 -7.55
C ARG A 50 -11.84 12.05 -7.81
N ASN A 51 -10.97 12.84 -7.19
CA ASN A 51 -10.95 14.29 -7.38
C ASN A 51 -10.58 14.68 -8.81
N ASP A 52 -9.58 14.01 -9.40
CA ASP A 52 -9.23 14.25 -10.80
C ASP A 52 -10.38 13.91 -11.76
N LYS A 53 -11.16 12.88 -11.46
CA LYS A 53 -12.37 12.58 -12.22
C LYS A 53 -13.43 13.69 -12.09
N ILE A 54 -13.67 14.19 -10.88
CA ILE A 54 -14.70 15.20 -10.60
C ILE A 54 -14.31 16.58 -11.16
N PHE A 55 -13.07 17.01 -10.94
CA PHE A 55 -12.63 18.37 -11.25
C PHE A 55 -11.95 18.50 -12.62
N ASN A 56 -11.31 17.45 -13.11
CA ASN A 56 -10.53 17.48 -14.36
C ASN A 56 -11.12 16.58 -15.47
N ASN A 57 -12.25 15.89 -15.21
CA ASN A 57 -12.90 14.94 -16.13
C ASN A 57 -11.94 13.88 -16.72
N ARG A 58 -10.89 13.52 -15.98
CA ARG A 58 -9.92 12.48 -16.37
C ARG A 58 -10.41 11.11 -15.89
N ASN A 59 -10.45 10.13 -16.78
CA ASN A 59 -10.69 8.72 -16.42
C ASN A 59 -9.35 7.99 -16.28
N LEU A 60 -8.81 7.96 -15.05
CA LEU A 60 -7.50 7.36 -14.71
C LEU A 60 -7.63 5.98 -14.03
N VAL A 61 -8.72 5.26 -14.27
CA VAL A 61 -9.00 3.99 -13.56
C VAL A 61 -7.95 2.91 -13.85
N VAL A 62 -7.27 2.99 -15.01
CA VAL A 62 -6.38 1.94 -15.52
C VAL A 62 -5.09 1.79 -14.69
N ASP A 63 -4.63 2.84 -14.00
CA ASP A 63 -3.30 2.85 -13.38
C ASP A 63 -3.31 3.00 -11.85
N ILE A 64 -4.47 2.87 -11.21
CA ILE A 64 -4.61 3.09 -9.75
C ILE A 64 -3.71 2.13 -8.94
N VAL A 65 -3.59 0.88 -9.36
CA VAL A 65 -2.78 -0.12 -8.65
C VAL A 65 -1.28 0.21 -8.77
N GLU A 66 -0.85 0.64 -9.96
CA GLU A 66 0.51 1.06 -10.25
C GLU A 66 0.87 2.32 -9.47
N ASP A 67 -0.03 3.30 -9.41
CA ASP A 67 0.12 4.50 -8.59
C ASP A 67 0.25 4.15 -7.10
N ILE A 68 -0.55 3.19 -6.61
CA ILE A 68 -0.42 2.71 -5.22
C ILE A 68 0.97 2.09 -5.00
N LYS A 69 1.45 1.23 -5.90
CA LYS A 69 2.79 0.62 -5.78
C LYS A 69 3.88 1.70 -5.71
N VAL A 70 3.83 2.70 -6.60
CA VAL A 70 4.83 3.79 -6.66
C VAL A 70 4.77 4.67 -5.40
N VAL A 71 3.58 5.13 -5.01
CA VAL A 71 3.43 6.00 -3.83
C VAL A 71 3.84 5.27 -2.55
N THR A 72 3.46 3.99 -2.41
CA THR A 72 3.83 3.21 -1.22
C THR A 72 5.31 2.93 -1.11
N TRP A 73 5.95 2.60 -2.24
CA TRP A 73 7.39 2.48 -2.30
C TRP A 73 8.08 3.79 -1.92
N TRP A 74 7.70 4.91 -2.53
CA TRP A 74 8.32 6.20 -2.25
C TRP A 74 8.12 6.62 -0.78
N TRP A 75 6.91 6.50 -0.25
CA TRP A 75 6.63 6.79 1.16
C TRP A 75 7.38 5.86 2.11
N SER A 76 7.61 4.60 1.75
CA SER A 76 8.41 3.69 2.59
C SER A 76 9.87 4.14 2.72
N LEU A 77 10.44 4.74 1.67
CA LEU A 77 11.79 5.29 1.72
C LEU A 77 11.84 6.57 2.57
N GLU A 78 10.91 7.50 2.34
CA GLU A 78 10.90 8.81 2.99
C GLU A 78 10.41 8.78 4.45
N ILE A 79 9.34 8.03 4.74
CA ILE A 79 8.65 8.06 6.04
C ILE A 79 9.16 6.98 6.99
N MET A 80 9.49 5.80 6.47
CA MET A 80 9.94 4.68 7.31
C MET A 80 11.46 4.57 7.43
N ALA A 81 12.23 5.45 6.75
CA ALA A 81 13.70 5.43 6.70
C ALA A 81 14.22 4.02 6.38
N MET A 82 13.52 3.32 5.47
CA MET A 82 13.85 1.96 5.11
C MET A 82 15.17 1.91 4.37
N SER A 83 15.99 0.89 4.66
CA SER A 83 17.15 0.57 3.81
C SER A 83 16.69 0.51 2.36
N PRO A 84 17.43 1.09 1.40
CA PRO A 84 16.96 1.19 0.02
C PRO A 84 16.52 -0.18 -0.49
N CYS A 85 15.23 -0.31 -0.81
CA CYS A 85 14.71 -1.42 -1.60
C CYS A 85 14.41 -0.86 -3.00
N MET A 86 14.79 -1.59 -4.03
CA MET A 86 14.50 -1.16 -5.40
C MET A 86 13.00 -1.31 -5.68
N PHE A 87 12.45 -0.46 -6.54
CA PHE A 87 11.01 -0.50 -6.85
C PHE A 87 10.54 -1.86 -7.38
N TYR A 88 11.40 -2.59 -8.11
CA TYR A 88 11.07 -3.94 -8.60
C TYR A 88 10.95 -4.94 -7.45
N GLU A 89 11.80 -4.86 -6.41
CA GLU A 89 11.72 -5.72 -5.22
C GLU A 89 10.43 -5.44 -4.47
N TRP A 90 10.06 -4.16 -4.34
CA TRP A 90 8.81 -3.75 -3.72
C TRP A 90 7.59 -4.26 -4.49
N CYS A 91 7.61 -4.19 -5.81
CA CYS A 91 6.56 -4.74 -6.67
C CYS A 91 6.49 -6.28 -6.62
N TRP A 92 7.61 -6.94 -6.32
CA TRP A 92 7.67 -8.39 -6.20
C TRP A 92 7.13 -8.87 -4.85
N ASN A 93 7.72 -8.38 -3.75
CA ASN A 93 7.33 -8.74 -2.40
C ASN A 93 7.69 -7.61 -1.41
N PRO A 94 6.75 -6.69 -1.10
CA PRO A 94 6.98 -5.59 -0.18
C PRO A 94 7.12 -6.08 1.26
N ARG A 95 6.57 -7.25 1.60
CA ARG A 95 6.72 -7.85 2.94
C ARG A 95 8.17 -8.22 3.21
N ASP A 96 8.87 -8.75 2.22
CA ASP A 96 10.31 -9.03 2.32
C ASP A 96 11.09 -7.73 2.58
N CYS A 97 10.84 -6.68 1.79
CA CYS A 97 11.46 -5.36 1.98
C CYS A 97 11.21 -4.80 3.39
N LEU A 98 9.96 -4.82 3.85
CA LEU A 98 9.58 -4.37 5.19
C LEU A 98 10.18 -5.21 6.32
N SER A 99 10.50 -6.47 6.05
CA SER A 99 11.14 -7.35 7.02
C SER A 99 12.62 -7.01 7.23
N ARG A 100 13.28 -6.33 6.29
CA ARG A 100 14.68 -5.88 6.40
C ARG A 100 14.86 -4.72 7.40
N LEU A 101 13.77 -4.09 7.82
CA LEU A 101 13.72 -3.14 8.92
C LEU A 101 13.74 -3.90 10.25
N CYS A 102 14.85 -3.77 11.00
CA CYS A 102 14.95 -4.15 12.41
C CYS A 102 14.10 -3.23 13.29
#